data_AF-A0A946VP46-F1
#
_entry.id   AF-A0A946VP46-F1
#
_cell.length_a   1.000
_cell.length_b   1.000
_cell.length_c   1.000
_cell.angle_alpha   90.00
_cell.angle_beta   90.00
_cell.angle_gamma   90.00
#
_symmetry.space_group_name_H-M   'P 1'
#
loop_
_entity.id
_entity.type
_entity.pdbx_description
1 polymer ?
#
loop_
_entity_poly.entity_id
_entity_poly.type
_entity_poly.pdbx_seq_one_letter_code
_entity_poly.pdbx_strand_id
1 'polypeptide(L)'
;MNKQTLLILNGPGVANAVDRPGDATLEQIRQACASSCKALGMKLDFRHTDDAGELLSLVAKASATTSAVKSYAGLIINPASGPKAKSIDAASYQAALERAATAQLPIIEVHIENIFDDSVENADAARRLQASAAGIGFISGLGEFGYQLAIKALHHRLSPGDDAHG
;
A
#
# COMPACT_ATOMS: atom_id res chain seq x y z
N MET A 1 25.23 -6.53 2.21
CA MET A 1 24.13 -5.87 1.48
C MET A 1 23.10 -5.37 2.48
N ASN A 2 22.78 -4.07 2.49
CA ASN A 2 21.68 -3.55 3.32
C ASN A 2 20.36 -4.08 2.75
N LYS A 3 19.57 -4.78 3.56
CA LYS A 3 18.23 -5.25 3.12
C LYS A 3 17.32 -4.06 2.87
N GLN A 4 16.76 -3.98 1.66
CA GLN A 4 15.70 -3.04 1.29
C GLN A 4 14.50 -3.24 2.22
N THR A 5 13.90 -2.14 2.71
CA THR A 5 12.72 -2.18 3.58
C THR A 5 11.50 -1.71 2.80
N LEU A 6 10.48 -2.56 2.70
CA LEU A 6 9.17 -2.18 2.17
C LEU A 6 8.27 -1.70 3.31
N LEU A 7 7.54 -0.61 3.06
CA LEU A 7 6.48 -0.13 3.92
C LEU A 7 5.13 -0.59 3.37
N ILE A 8 4.29 -1.18 4.22
CA ILE A 8 2.88 -1.44 3.93
C ILE A 8 2.05 -0.58 4.88
N LEU A 9 1.23 0.31 4.34
CA LEU A 9 0.31 1.17 5.11
C LEU A 9 -1.13 0.78 4.83
N ASN A 10 -1.88 0.52 5.90
CA ASN A 10 -3.31 0.24 5.84
C ASN A 10 -4.06 1.34 6.57
N GLY A 11 -4.92 2.05 5.87
CA GLY A 11 -5.67 3.15 6.46
C GLY A 11 -7.00 2.73 7.07
N PRO A 12 -7.90 3.70 7.27
CA PRO A 12 -9.11 3.53 8.05
C PRO A 12 -10.04 2.43 7.52
N GLY A 13 -10.53 1.61 8.44
CA GLY A 13 -11.54 0.57 8.14
C GLY A 13 -11.00 -0.70 7.49
N VAL A 14 -9.72 -0.76 7.11
CA VAL A 14 -9.12 -1.97 6.54
C VAL A 14 -9.15 -3.14 7.53
N ALA A 15 -8.85 -2.89 8.82
CA ALA A 15 -8.95 -3.93 9.84
C ALA A 15 -10.37 -4.48 9.98
N ASN A 16 -11.39 -3.62 9.85
CA ASN A 16 -12.80 -4.02 9.93
C ASN A 16 -13.24 -4.84 8.71
N ALA A 17 -12.76 -4.47 7.52
CA ALA A 17 -13.12 -5.15 6.27
C ALA A 17 -12.68 -6.62 6.23
N VAL A 18 -11.63 -6.96 6.99
CA VAL A 18 -11.06 -8.32 7.05
C VAL A 18 -11.40 -9.09 8.33
N ASP A 19 -12.22 -8.50 9.21
CA ASP A 19 -12.69 -9.12 10.46
C ASP A 19 -14.02 -9.87 10.25
N ARG A 20 -14.37 -10.17 9.00
CA ARG A 20 -15.55 -10.98 8.67
C ARG A 20 -15.22 -12.46 8.86
N PRO A 21 -16.16 -13.28 9.37
CA PRO A 21 -15.95 -14.72 9.49
C PRO A 21 -15.56 -15.36 8.15
N GLY A 22 -14.41 -16.01 8.10
CA GLY A 22 -13.89 -16.67 6.89
C GLY A 22 -12.84 -15.88 6.12
N ASP A 23 -12.71 -14.57 6.36
CA ASP A 23 -11.65 -13.74 5.79
C ASP A 23 -10.35 -13.87 6.62
N ALA A 24 -9.20 -13.58 5.99
CA ALA A 24 -7.93 -13.53 6.68
C ALA A 24 -7.82 -12.25 7.52
N THR A 25 -7.62 -12.38 8.83
CA THR A 25 -7.40 -11.23 9.73
C THR A 25 -6.21 -10.38 9.29
N LEU A 26 -6.21 -9.09 9.66
CA LEU A 26 -5.10 -8.18 9.32
C LEU A 26 -3.74 -8.70 9.82
N GLU A 27 -3.73 -9.42 10.94
CA GLU A 27 -2.54 -10.08 11.48
C GLU A 27 -2.07 -11.25 10.60
N GLN A 28 -2.97 -12.07 10.07
CA GLN A 28 -2.64 -13.12 9.10
C GLN A 28 -2.11 -12.51 7.79
N ILE A 29 -2.71 -11.42 7.31
CA ILE A 29 -2.21 -10.66 6.15
C ILE A 29 -0.79 -10.18 6.42
N ARG A 30 -0.53 -9.60 7.60
CA ARG A 30 0.81 -9.17 8.03
C ARG A 30 1.81 -10.32 8.00
N GLN A 31 1.44 -11.51 8.50
CA GLN A 31 2.30 -12.69 8.51
C GLN A 31 2.60 -13.21 7.09
N ALA A 32 1.61 -13.23 6.20
CA ALA A 32 1.78 -13.60 4.80
C ALA A 32 2.71 -12.61 4.06
N CYS A 33 2.54 -11.31 4.31
CA CYS A 33 3.42 -10.27 3.79
C CYS A 33 4.86 -10.43 4.32
N ALA A 34 5.01 -10.68 5.63
CA ALA A 34 6.32 -10.87 6.26
C ALA A 34 7.05 -12.07 5.66
N SER A 35 6.33 -13.17 5.44
CA SER A 35 6.85 -14.38 4.80
C SER A 35 7.29 -14.10 3.36
N SER A 36 6.48 -13.36 2.60
CA SER A 36 6.80 -12.96 1.21
C SER A 36 8.05 -12.08 1.14
N CYS A 37 8.14 -11.04 2.00
CA CYS A 37 9.34 -10.19 2.08
C CYS A 37 10.58 -11.00 2.49
N LYS A 38 10.46 -11.90 3.48
CA LYS A 38 11.56 -12.75 3.93
C LYS A 38 12.09 -13.64 2.81
N ALA A 39 11.20 -14.26 2.03
CA ALA A 39 11.56 -15.11 0.89
C ALA A 39 12.34 -14.35 -0.20
N LEU A 40 12.05 -13.05 -0.37
CA LEU A 40 12.70 -12.16 -1.33
C LEU A 40 13.87 -11.35 -0.74
N GLY A 41 14.31 -11.67 0.48
CA GLY A 41 15.43 -10.98 1.13
C GLY A 41 15.16 -9.54 1.60
N MET A 42 13.90 -9.09 1.60
CA MET A 42 13.48 -7.75 2.03
C MET A 42 13.07 -7.71 3.51
N LYS A 43 13.12 -6.51 4.11
CA LYS A 43 12.49 -6.23 5.41
C LYS A 43 11.09 -5.70 5.19
N LEU A 44 10.18 -6.02 6.12
CA LEU A 44 8.82 -5.48 6.15
C LEU A 44 8.67 -4.51 7.31
N ASP A 45 8.10 -3.34 7.03
CA ASP A 45 7.45 -2.45 8.00
C ASP A 45 5.96 -2.43 7.67
N PHE A 46 5.13 -3.02 8.53
CA PHE A 46 3.69 -3.13 8.29
C PHE A 46 2.97 -2.30 9.34
N ARG A 47 2.16 -1.33 8.89
CA ARG A 47 1.43 -0.43 9.77
C ARG A 47 -0.03 -0.37 9.39
N HIS A 48 -0.82 -0.05 10.39
CA HIS A 48 -2.23 0.25 10.25
C HIS A 48 -2.55 1.46 11.12
N THR A 49 -3.41 2.34 10.61
CA THR A 49 -3.99 3.44 11.37
C THR A 49 -5.42 3.70 10.89
N ASP A 50 -6.29 4.03 11.85
CA ASP A 50 -7.65 4.51 11.57
C ASP A 50 -7.72 6.04 11.47
N ASP A 51 -6.60 6.74 11.69
CA ASP A 51 -6.49 8.19 11.55
C ASP A 51 -6.03 8.57 10.13
N ALA A 52 -6.89 9.26 9.39
CA ALA A 52 -6.60 9.72 8.03
C ALA A 52 -5.41 10.68 7.98
N GLY A 53 -5.29 11.59 8.95
CA GLY A 53 -4.18 12.53 9.04
C GLY A 53 -2.86 11.82 9.34
N GLU A 54 -2.88 10.81 10.21
CA GLU A 54 -1.73 9.96 10.47
C GLU A 54 -1.30 9.19 9.23
N LEU A 55 -2.24 8.59 8.49
CA LEU A 55 -1.94 7.89 7.24
C LEU A 55 -1.21 8.80 6.26
N LEU A 56 -1.75 10.00 6.00
CA LEU A 56 -1.13 10.98 5.09
C LEU A 56 0.24 11.45 5.61
N SER A 57 0.38 11.62 6.93
CA SER A 57 1.67 11.94 7.57
C SER A 57 2.70 10.83 7.36
N LEU A 58 2.29 9.56 7.47
CA LEU A 58 3.15 8.40 7.25
C LEU A 58 3.60 8.29 5.79
N VAL A 59 2.71 8.55 4.83
CA VAL A 59 3.06 8.61 3.40
C VAL A 59 4.10 9.70 3.15
N ALA A 60 3.89 10.91 3.68
CA ALA A 60 4.84 12.02 3.53
C ALA A 60 6.20 11.73 4.20
N LYS A 61 6.21 11.04 5.35
CA LYS A 61 7.45 10.63 6.02
C LYS A 61 8.17 9.53 5.23
N ALA A 62 7.44 8.62 4.58
CA ALA A 62 8.05 7.52 3.83
C ALA A 62 8.87 8.00 2.62
N SER A 63 8.51 9.15 2.06
CA SER A 63 9.20 9.78 0.93
C SER A 63 10.23 10.84 1.33
N ALA A 64 10.39 11.12 2.62
CA ALA A 64 11.36 12.10 3.08
C ALA A 64 12.80 11.57 2.95
N THR A 65 13.67 12.35 2.30
CA THR A 65 15.06 11.99 1.98
C THR A 65 16.09 12.46 3.00
N THR A 66 15.65 12.93 4.17
CA THR A 66 16.57 13.44 5.20
C THR A 66 17.19 12.31 6.00
N SER A 67 18.46 12.48 6.41
CA SER A 67 19.22 11.46 7.15
C SER A 67 18.61 11.04 8.50
N ALA A 68 17.62 11.80 9.00
CA ALA A 68 16.90 11.52 10.25
C ALA A 68 15.66 10.63 10.05
N VAL A 69 15.26 10.36 8.80
CA VAL A 69 14.06 9.59 8.49
C VAL A 69 14.45 8.23 7.91
N LYS A 70 13.80 7.18 8.40
CA LYS A 70 13.94 5.83 7.88
C LYS A 70 13.58 5.81 6.40
N SER A 71 14.55 5.55 5.53
CA SER A 71 14.32 5.39 4.10
C SER A 71 13.66 4.05 3.80
N TYR A 72 12.63 4.08 2.95
CA TYR A 72 11.99 2.88 2.43
C TYR A 72 12.36 2.69 0.97
N ALA A 73 12.44 1.43 0.54
CA ALA A 73 12.69 1.10 -0.85
C ALA A 73 11.41 1.16 -1.69
N GLY A 74 10.23 1.04 -1.07
CA GLY A 74 8.94 1.12 -1.74
C GLY A 74 7.79 1.16 -0.74
N LEU A 75 6.62 1.57 -1.23
CA LEU A 75 5.38 1.70 -0.47
C LEU A 75 4.27 0.85 -1.12
N ILE A 76 3.59 0.06 -0.30
CA ILE A 76 2.30 -0.52 -0.62
C ILE A 76 1.27 0.17 0.27
N ILE A 77 0.18 0.67 -0.30
CA ILE A 77 -0.85 1.36 0.45
C ILE A 77 -2.23 0.78 0.16
N ASN A 78 -2.97 0.44 1.21
CA ASN A 78 -4.42 0.25 1.15
C ASN A 78 -5.04 1.45 1.87
N PRO A 79 -5.58 2.45 1.14
CA PRO A 79 -5.88 3.75 1.72
C PRO A 79 -7.02 3.69 2.72
N ALA A 80 -8.07 2.92 2.43
CA ALA A 80 -9.19 2.71 3.32
C ALA A 80 -10.10 1.60 2.78
N SER A 81 -10.97 1.09 3.63
CA SER A 81 -12.05 0.19 3.22
C SER A 81 -13.33 0.46 4.00
N GLY A 82 -14.48 0.07 3.43
CA GLY A 82 -15.80 0.24 4.03
C GLY A 82 -16.19 1.70 4.30
N PRO A 83 -17.07 1.97 5.28
CA PRO A 83 -17.60 3.32 5.56
C PRO A 83 -16.53 4.38 5.84
N LYS A 84 -15.39 3.95 6.39
CA LYS A 84 -14.28 4.85 6.76
C LYS A 84 -13.49 5.36 5.55
N ALA A 85 -13.72 4.85 4.33
CA ALA A 85 -13.17 5.44 3.11
C ALA A 85 -13.57 6.92 2.93
N LYS A 86 -14.72 7.34 3.47
CA LYS A 86 -15.17 8.75 3.47
C LYS A 86 -14.36 9.66 4.40
N SER A 87 -13.59 9.07 5.32
CA SER A 87 -12.77 9.82 6.29
C SER A 87 -11.47 10.36 5.70
N ILE A 88 -11.11 9.92 4.49
CA ILE A 88 -9.93 10.45 3.79
C ILE A 88 -10.40 11.43 2.70
N ASP A 89 -9.86 12.64 2.74
CA ASP A 89 -10.01 13.59 1.65
C ASP A 89 -9.20 13.15 0.42
N ALA A 90 -9.89 12.95 -0.71
CA ALA A 90 -9.28 12.42 -1.92
C ALA A 90 -8.19 13.35 -2.48
N ALA A 91 -8.38 14.67 -2.44
CA ALA A 91 -7.39 15.62 -2.95
C ALA A 91 -6.09 15.56 -2.11
N SER A 92 -6.22 15.49 -0.80
CA SER A 92 -5.09 15.35 0.13
C SER A 92 -4.36 14.01 -0.05
N TYR A 93 -5.11 12.93 -0.30
CA TYR A 93 -4.54 11.63 -0.62
C TYR A 93 -3.73 11.65 -1.91
N GLN A 94 -4.30 12.14 -3.02
CA GLN A 94 -3.58 12.25 -4.29
C GLN A 94 -2.31 13.11 -4.15
N ALA A 95 -2.41 14.27 -3.49
CA ALA A 95 -1.26 15.15 -3.27
C ALA A 95 -0.14 14.49 -2.44
N ALA A 96 -0.50 13.64 -1.48
CA ALA A 96 0.49 12.88 -0.71
C ALA A 96 1.19 11.82 -1.56
N LEU A 97 0.43 11.08 -2.38
CA LEU A 97 0.97 10.07 -3.29
C LEU A 97 1.85 10.68 -4.39
N GLU A 98 1.40 11.77 -5.03
CA GLU A 98 2.18 12.49 -6.05
C GLU A 98 3.52 12.98 -5.51
N ARG A 99 3.52 13.52 -4.28
CA ARG A 99 4.76 13.95 -3.62
C ARG A 99 5.69 12.77 -3.38
N ALA A 100 5.15 11.64 -2.92
CA ALA A 100 5.95 10.44 -2.69
C ALA A 100 6.50 9.83 -3.99
N ALA A 101 5.71 9.82 -5.06
CA ALA A 101 6.14 9.37 -6.38
C ALA A 101 7.22 10.30 -6.98
N THR A 102 7.08 11.61 -6.81
CA THR A 102 8.08 12.61 -7.26
C THR A 102 9.42 12.45 -6.53
N ALA A 103 9.38 11.99 -5.27
CA ALA A 103 10.58 11.60 -4.51
C ALA A 103 11.17 10.24 -4.94
N GLN A 104 10.71 9.68 -6.06
CA GLN A 104 11.15 8.41 -6.64
C GLN A 104 10.90 7.19 -5.75
N LEU A 105 9.98 7.28 -4.78
CA LEU A 105 9.53 6.11 -4.03
C LEU A 105 8.55 5.32 -4.92
N PRO A 106 8.82 4.04 -5.27
CA PRO A 106 7.86 3.22 -5.98
C PRO A 106 6.65 2.92 -5.10
N ILE A 107 5.45 3.13 -5.63
CA ILE A 107 4.18 2.97 -4.90
C ILE A 107 3.28 1.97 -5.63
N ILE A 108 2.64 1.08 -4.88
CA ILE A 108 1.52 0.26 -5.36
C ILE A 108 0.34 0.44 -4.41
N GLU A 109 -0.80 0.87 -4.93
CA GLU A 109 -2.06 0.87 -4.20
C GLU A 109 -2.75 -0.49 -4.29
N VAL A 110 -3.27 -0.99 -3.17
CA VAL A 110 -3.93 -2.28 -3.05
C VAL A 110 -5.29 -2.11 -2.38
N HIS A 111 -6.32 -2.71 -2.98
CA HIS A 111 -7.63 -2.88 -2.37
C HIS A 111 -7.96 -4.37 -2.29
N ILE A 112 -8.42 -4.83 -1.13
CA ILE A 112 -8.80 -6.23 -0.90
C ILE A 112 -10.00 -6.58 -1.76
N GLU A 113 -11.02 -5.74 -1.71
CA GLU A 113 -12.24 -5.86 -2.50
C GLU A 113 -12.07 -5.24 -3.89
N ASN A 114 -12.96 -5.63 -4.81
CA ASN A 114 -13.02 -5.02 -6.13
C ASN A 114 -13.77 -3.70 -6.02
N ILE A 115 -13.06 -2.58 -6.01
CA ILE A 115 -13.69 -1.25 -5.84
C ILE A 115 -14.53 -0.83 -7.05
N PHE A 116 -14.45 -1.57 -8.16
CA PHE A 116 -15.30 -1.39 -9.34
C PHE A 116 -16.56 -2.25 -9.33
N ASP A 117 -16.72 -3.13 -8.34
CA ASP A 117 -17.95 -3.87 -8.13
C ASP A 117 -18.90 -3.00 -7.31
N ASP A 118 -19.99 -2.52 -7.94
CA ASP A 118 -20.96 -1.67 -7.27
C ASP A 118 -21.74 -2.38 -6.15
N SER A 119 -21.63 -3.72 -6.01
CA SER A 119 -22.16 -4.46 -4.86
C SER A 119 -21.29 -4.34 -3.60
N VAL A 120 -20.02 -3.91 -3.75
CA VAL A 120 -19.11 -3.67 -2.63
C VAL A 120 -19.54 -2.42 -1.87
N GLU A 121 -19.62 -2.55 -0.55
CA GLU A 121 -20.02 -1.46 0.31
C GLU A 121 -19.02 -0.28 0.20
N ASN A 122 -19.53 0.91 -0.12
CA ASN A 122 -18.73 2.13 -0.29
C ASN A 122 -17.74 2.10 -1.46
N ALA A 123 -17.99 1.29 -2.50
CA ALA A 123 -17.23 1.27 -3.75
C ALA A 123 -16.93 2.69 -4.31
N ASP A 124 -17.92 3.59 -4.30
CA ASP A 124 -17.74 4.99 -4.72
C ASP A 124 -16.70 5.76 -3.91
N ALA A 125 -16.69 5.58 -2.59
CA ALA A 125 -15.72 6.27 -1.72
C ALA A 125 -14.32 5.70 -1.93
N ALA A 126 -14.20 4.39 -2.05
CA ALA A 126 -12.92 3.73 -2.35
C ALA A 126 -12.37 4.13 -3.74
N ARG A 127 -13.24 4.21 -4.77
CA ARG A 127 -12.86 4.70 -6.11
C ARG A 127 -12.36 6.14 -6.11
N ARG A 128 -12.91 7.01 -5.27
CA ARG A 128 -12.39 8.39 -5.12
C ARG A 128 -10.98 8.43 -4.54
N LEU A 129 -10.61 7.41 -3.78
CA LEU A 129 -9.25 7.24 -3.25
C LEU A 129 -8.34 6.45 -4.21
N GLN A 130 -8.79 6.10 -5.41
CA GLN A 130 -7.95 5.43 -6.39
C GLN A 130 -6.77 6.32 -6.78
N ALA A 131 -5.53 5.87 -6.59
CA ALA A 131 -4.35 6.56 -7.11
C ALA A 131 -4.50 6.91 -8.60
N SER A 132 -4.36 8.19 -8.92
CA SER A 132 -4.41 8.69 -10.31
C SER A 132 -3.06 9.17 -10.84
N ALA A 133 -2.04 9.24 -9.98
CA ALA A 133 -0.72 9.74 -10.36
C ALA A 133 0.05 8.73 -11.22
N ALA A 134 0.74 9.23 -12.25
CA ALA A 134 1.58 8.43 -13.12
C ALA A 134 2.70 7.72 -12.34
N GLY A 135 2.99 6.46 -12.69
CA GLY A 135 4.07 5.67 -12.07
C GLY A 135 3.68 4.93 -10.78
N ILE A 136 2.44 5.08 -10.33
CA ILE A 136 1.85 4.31 -9.23
C ILE A 136 1.15 3.07 -9.80
N GLY A 137 1.46 1.89 -9.26
CA GLY A 137 0.75 0.65 -9.59
C GLY A 137 -0.55 0.53 -8.81
N PHE A 138 -1.49 -0.28 -9.30
CA PHE A 138 -2.80 -0.47 -8.67
C PHE A 138 -3.25 -1.93 -8.76
N ILE A 139 -3.77 -2.48 -7.66
CA ILE A 139 -4.31 -3.84 -7.54
C ILE A 139 -5.63 -3.78 -6.76
N SER A 140 -6.70 -4.42 -7.25
CA SER A 140 -8.00 -4.47 -6.55
C SER A 140 -8.71 -5.80 -6.80
N GLY A 141 -9.45 -6.29 -5.80
CA GLY A 141 -10.34 -7.45 -5.93
C GLY A 141 -9.68 -8.81 -5.84
N LEU A 142 -8.42 -8.88 -5.41
CA LEU A 142 -7.66 -10.14 -5.29
C LEU A 142 -7.51 -10.61 -3.84
N GLY A 143 -8.33 -10.08 -2.93
CA GLY A 143 -8.26 -10.39 -1.51
C GLY A 143 -6.91 -10.02 -0.89
N GLU A 144 -6.50 -10.75 0.15
CA GLU A 144 -5.20 -10.57 0.78
C GLU A 144 -4.02 -10.90 -0.13
N PHE A 145 -4.23 -11.70 -1.18
CA PHE A 145 -3.18 -12.07 -2.12
C PHE A 145 -2.68 -10.86 -2.94
N GLY A 146 -3.50 -9.81 -3.07
CA GLY A 146 -3.10 -8.55 -3.68
C GLY A 146 -1.84 -7.93 -3.04
N TYR A 147 -1.68 -8.05 -1.71
CA TYR A 147 -0.48 -7.57 -1.03
C TYR A 147 0.77 -8.37 -1.44
N GLN A 148 0.65 -9.68 -1.60
CA GLN A 148 1.78 -10.53 -2.00
C GLN A 148 2.21 -10.24 -3.44
N LEU A 149 1.24 -9.98 -4.32
CA LEU A 149 1.51 -9.55 -5.70
C LEU A 149 2.23 -8.19 -5.72
N ALA A 150 1.77 -7.22 -4.93
CA ALA A 150 2.43 -5.93 -4.81
C ALA A 150 3.87 -6.04 -4.29
N ILE A 151 4.13 -6.90 -3.30
CA ILE A 151 5.49 -7.16 -2.78
C ILE A 151 6.40 -7.71 -3.90
N LYS A 152 5.93 -8.69 -4.68
CA LYS A 152 6.70 -9.27 -5.79
C LYS A 152 6.98 -8.25 -6.89
N ALA A 153 5.97 -7.45 -7.25
CA ALA A 153 6.12 -6.40 -8.26
C ALA A 153 7.14 -5.33 -7.84
N LEU A 154 7.08 -4.87 -6.58
CA LEU A 154 8.07 -3.94 -6.05
C LEU A 154 9.47 -4.55 -6.00
N HIS A 155 9.60 -5.80 -5.56
CA HIS A 155 10.89 -6.48 -5.56
C HIS A 155 11.51 -6.56 -6.96
N HIS A 156 10.71 -6.91 -7.97
CA HIS A 156 11.17 -6.93 -9.36
C HIS A 156 11.64 -5.56 -9.83
N ARG A 157 10.86 -4.49 -9.55
CA ARG A 157 11.22 -3.11 -9.90
C ARG A 157 12.46 -2.57 -9.17
N LEU A 158 12.73 -3.08 -7.97
CA LEU A 158 13.84 -2.64 -7.10
C LEU A 158 15.10 -3.47 -7.25
N SER A 159 14.99 -4.66 -7.86
CA SER A 159 16.15 -5.46 -8.20
C SER A 159 16.86 -4.76 -9.36
N PRO A 160 18.19 -4.63 -9.32
CA PRO A 160 18.93 -4.20 -10.50
C PRO A 160 18.56 -5.17 -11.61
N GLY A 161 17.93 -4.69 -12.69
CA GLY A 161 17.62 -5.54 -13.80
C GLY A 161 18.90 -6.15 -14.37
N ASP A 162 18.85 -7.44 -14.67
CA ASP A 162 19.63 -8.05 -15.76
C ASP A 162 19.18 -7.50 -17.14
N ASP A 163 18.58 -6.30 -17.18
CA ASP A 163 18.11 -5.60 -18.39
C ASP A 163 19.30 -4.91 -19.07
N ALA A 164 20.34 -5.68 -19.33
CA ALA A 164 21.06 -5.58 -20.59
C ALA A 164 20.32 -6.52 -21.56
N HIS A 165 19.50 -5.93 -22.44
CA HIS A 165 19.05 -6.42 -23.76
C HIS A 165 17.53 -6.25 -23.98
N GLY A 166 17.18 -5.38 -24.93
CA GLY A 166 15.84 -5.21 -25.49
C GLY A 166 15.63 -3.82 -26.07
#